data_AF-A0A969B4E7-F1
#
_entry.id   AF-A0A969B4E7-F1
#
_cell.length_a   1.000
_cell.length_b   1.000
_cell.length_c   1.000
_cell.angle_alpha   90.00
_cell.angle_beta   90.00
_cell.angle_gamma   90.00
#
_symmetry.space_group_name_H-M   'P 1'
#
loop_
_entity.id
_entity.type
_entity.pdbx_description
1 polymer ?
#
loop_
_entity_poly.entity_id
_entity_poly.type
_entity_poly.pdbx_seq_one_letter_code
_entity_poly.pdbx_strand_id
1 'polypeptide(L)'
;MLIALSGGIGYGVGLMQTRSQIQAVTTEKDGAIAEVQTQLTAAEATAAAATARSDYSQVQLTLLKAMDELEQRNFGNANTQLRLASETLGKIELSKDPTTLAKLKQELANAEINFAVNPVEQRKLMLGYSEQINALLPE
;
A
#
# COMPACT_ATOMS: atom_id res chain seq x y z
N MET A 1 -10.69 56.61 60.13
CA MET A 1 -9.31 56.55 59.60
C MET A 1 -8.81 55.12 59.77
N LEU A 2 -8.80 54.34 58.69
CA LEU A 2 -7.85 53.25 58.35
C LEU A 2 -8.48 52.42 57.21
N ILE A 3 -8.07 52.76 56.00
CA ILE A 3 -8.21 51.93 54.80
C ILE A 3 -7.06 50.92 54.86
N ALA A 4 -7.36 49.62 54.78
CA ALA A 4 -6.33 48.59 54.64
C ALA A 4 -6.80 47.43 53.75
N LEU A 5 -6.53 47.57 52.45
CA LEU A 5 -5.91 46.57 51.57
C LEU A 5 -6.27 45.09 51.81
N SER A 6 -7.30 44.60 51.12
CA SER A 6 -7.54 43.14 50.96
C SER A 6 -7.85 42.73 49.52
N GLY A 7 -7.40 43.51 48.53
CA GLY A 7 -7.68 43.27 47.10
C GLY A 7 -6.65 42.44 46.31
N GLY A 8 -5.54 42.00 46.92
CA GLY A 8 -4.40 41.45 46.15
C GLY A 8 -4.36 39.93 45.96
N ILE A 9 -5.07 39.14 46.77
CA ILE A 9 -4.81 37.68 46.87
C ILE A 9 -5.72 36.86 45.94
N GLY A 10 -6.90 37.37 45.58
CA GLY A 10 -7.85 36.64 44.73
C GLY A 10 -7.43 36.50 43.26
N TYR A 11 -6.70 37.47 42.72
CA TYR A 11 -6.35 37.49 41.29
C TYR A 11 -5.23 36.51 40.91
N GLY A 12 -4.30 36.20 41.84
CA GLY A 12 -3.18 35.29 41.56
C GLY A 12 -3.59 33.81 41.51
N VAL A 13 -4.48 33.39 42.42
CA VAL A 13 -4.90 31.98 42.54
C VAL A 13 -5.82 31.57 41.38
N GLY A 14 -6.75 32.43 40.98
CA GLY A 14 -7.62 32.19 39.83
C GLY A 14 -6.86 32.10 38.51
N LEU A 15 -5.86 32.96 38.29
CA LEU A 15 -5.02 32.91 37.08
C LEU A 15 -4.16 31.64 37.02
N MET A 16 -3.66 31.13 38.15
CA MET A 16 -2.92 29.87 38.19
C MET A 16 -3.82 28.66 37.92
N GLN A 17 -5.03 28.61 38.49
CA GLN A 17 -5.99 27.54 38.21
C GLN A 17 -6.42 27.52 36.74
N THR A 18 -6.73 28.67 36.15
CA THR A 18 -7.10 28.76 34.73
C THR A 18 -5.95 28.37 33.81
N ARG A 19 -4.69 28.76 34.13
CA ARG A 19 -3.51 28.32 33.36
C ARG A 19 -3.30 26.81 33.44
N SER A 20 -3.49 26.20 34.61
CA SER A 20 -3.37 24.74 34.77
C SER A 20 -4.44 23.98 33.97
N GLN A 21 -5.68 24.48 33.93
CA GLN A 21 -6.77 23.87 33.17
C GLN A 21 -6.56 24.02 31.66
N ILE A 22 -6.13 25.21 31.20
CA ILE A 22 -5.80 25.42 29.78
C ILE A 22 -4.64 24.52 29.37
N GLN A 23 -3.57 24.44 30.17
CA GLN A 23 -2.41 23.60 29.87
C GLN A 23 -2.76 22.11 29.85
N ALA A 24 -3.63 21.65 30.76
CA ALA A 24 -4.14 20.28 30.75
C ALA A 24 -4.97 20.00 29.49
N VAL A 25 -5.89 20.89 29.13
CA VAL A 25 -6.72 20.75 27.90
C VAL A 25 -5.86 20.80 26.64
N THR A 26 -4.84 21.65 26.58
CA THR A 26 -3.90 21.70 25.44
C THR A 26 -3.10 20.40 25.35
N THR A 27 -2.59 19.88 26.47
CA THR A 27 -1.82 18.63 26.49
C THR A 27 -2.67 17.43 26.09
N GLU A 28 -3.92 17.37 26.57
CA GLU A 28 -4.90 16.34 26.19
C GLU A 28 -5.22 16.40 24.69
N LYS A 29 -5.46 17.61 24.16
CA LYS A 29 -5.69 17.81 22.72
C LYS A 29 -4.48 17.44 21.87
N ASP A 30 -3.28 17.85 22.26
CA ASP A 30 -2.05 17.53 21.54
C ASP A 30 -1.81 16.01 21.54
N GLY A 31 -2.10 15.34 22.66
CA GLY A 31 -2.10 13.88 22.75
C GLY A 31 -3.11 13.22 21.82
N ALA A 32 -4.36 13.71 21.80
CA ALA A 32 -5.40 13.19 20.91
C ALA A 32 -5.07 13.42 19.42
N ILE A 33 -4.47 14.57 19.07
CA ILE A 33 -4.02 14.84 17.70
C ILE A 33 -2.91 13.87 17.29
N ALA A 34 -1.91 13.67 18.15
CA ALA A 34 -0.81 12.74 17.87
C ALA A 34 -1.32 11.28 17.73
N GLU A 35 -2.29 10.89 18.56
CA GLU A 35 -2.93 9.59 18.47
C GLU A 35 -3.70 9.42 17.16
N VAL A 36 -4.54 10.40 16.78
CA VAL A 36 -5.28 10.36 15.51
C VAL A 36 -4.34 10.34 14.31
N GLN A 37 -3.24 11.10 14.34
CA GLN A 37 -2.23 11.07 13.28
C GLN A 37 -1.59 9.68 13.16
N THR A 38 -1.27 9.05 14.29
CA THR A 38 -0.72 7.69 14.32
C THR A 38 -1.72 6.68 13.74
N GLN A 39 -2.99 6.78 14.14
CA GLN A 39 -4.06 5.93 13.62
C GLN A 39 -4.28 6.13 12.12
N LEU A 40 -4.23 7.38 11.64
CA LEU A 40 -4.37 7.71 10.22
C LEU A 40 -3.24 7.08 9.40
N THR A 41 -1.98 7.27 9.80
CA THR A 41 -0.84 6.68 9.09
C THR A 41 -0.90 5.15 9.08
N ALA A 42 -1.33 4.52 10.19
CA ALA A 42 -1.53 3.08 10.25
C ALA A 42 -2.66 2.60 9.32
N ALA A 43 -3.77 3.34 9.25
CA ALA A 43 -4.88 3.04 8.37
C ALA A 43 -4.49 3.19 6.89
N GLU A 44 -3.75 4.25 6.54
CA GLU A 44 -3.22 4.47 5.19
C GLU A 44 -2.28 3.34 4.76
N ALA A 45 -1.36 2.91 5.64
CA ALA A 45 -0.48 1.78 5.37
C ALA A 45 -1.26 0.48 5.15
N THR A 46 -2.29 0.23 5.95
CA THR A 46 -3.17 -0.94 5.82
C THR A 46 -3.93 -0.93 4.49
N ALA A 47 -4.48 0.24 4.10
CA ALA A 47 -5.19 0.40 2.84
C ALA A 47 -4.26 0.21 1.63
N ALA A 48 -3.04 0.74 1.69
CA ALA A 48 -2.03 0.54 0.66
C ALA A 48 -1.64 -0.95 0.52
N ALA A 49 -1.45 -1.65 1.64
CA ALA A 49 -1.16 -3.09 1.65
C ALA A 49 -2.31 -3.91 1.04
N ALA A 50 -3.56 -3.62 1.40
CA ALA A 50 -4.73 -4.29 0.83
C ALA A 50 -4.86 -4.06 -0.68
N THR A 51 -4.62 -2.82 -1.13
CA THR A 51 -4.65 -2.46 -2.55
C THR A 51 -3.58 -3.22 -3.33
N ALA A 52 -2.34 -3.23 -2.83
CA ALA A 52 -1.25 -3.97 -3.46
C ALA A 52 -1.54 -5.47 -3.56
N ARG A 53 -2.10 -6.09 -2.51
CA ARG A 53 -2.51 -7.52 -2.56
C ARG A 53 -3.58 -7.78 -3.61
N SER A 54 -4.57 -6.90 -3.73
CA SER A 54 -5.60 -6.97 -4.76
C SER A 54 -4.97 -6.91 -6.16
N ASP A 55 -4.05 -5.97 -6.38
CA ASP A 55 -3.37 -5.82 -7.66
C ASP A 55 -2.50 -7.03 -7.99
N TYR A 56 -1.74 -7.58 -7.05
CA TYR A 56 -0.97 -8.81 -7.26
C TYR A 56 -1.88 -10.00 -7.63
N SER A 57 -3.01 -10.13 -6.95
CA SER A 57 -4.00 -11.17 -7.25
C SER A 57 -4.59 -10.99 -8.67
N GLN A 58 -4.82 -9.74 -9.08
CA GLN A 58 -5.28 -9.43 -10.43
C GLN A 58 -4.24 -9.80 -11.50
N VAL A 59 -2.95 -9.54 -11.24
CA VAL A 59 -1.87 -9.98 -12.15
C VAL A 59 -1.86 -11.51 -12.27
N GLN A 60 -1.94 -12.23 -11.16
CA GLN A 60 -1.97 -13.70 -11.15
C GLN A 60 -3.15 -14.26 -11.96
N LEU A 61 -4.35 -13.73 -11.74
CA LEU A 61 -5.54 -14.11 -12.51
C LEU A 61 -5.38 -13.84 -14.00
N THR A 62 -4.73 -12.74 -14.36
CA THR A 62 -4.50 -12.37 -15.76
C THR A 62 -3.47 -13.29 -16.42
N LEU A 63 -2.42 -13.70 -15.71
CA LEU A 63 -1.46 -14.71 -16.18
C LEU A 63 -2.13 -16.09 -16.35
N LEU A 64 -3.04 -16.47 -15.45
CA LEU A 64 -3.82 -17.70 -15.60
C LEU A 64 -4.68 -17.68 -16.87
N LYS A 65 -5.32 -16.55 -17.17
CA LYS A 65 -6.05 -16.36 -18.43
C LYS A 65 -5.13 -16.42 -19.64
N ALA A 66 -3.92 -15.83 -19.58
CA ALA A 66 -2.95 -15.93 -20.66
C ALA A 66 -2.55 -17.39 -20.94
N MET A 67 -2.38 -18.22 -19.89
CA MET A 67 -2.10 -19.64 -20.03
C MET A 67 -3.27 -20.42 -20.64
N ASP A 68 -4.51 -20.13 -20.23
CA ASP A 68 -5.72 -20.75 -20.81
C ASP A 68 -5.86 -20.42 -22.30
N GLU A 69 -5.67 -19.15 -22.69
CA GLU A 69 -5.67 -18.74 -24.10
C GLU A 69 -4.55 -19.40 -24.91
N LEU A 70 -3.36 -19.59 -24.31
CA LEU A 70 -2.26 -20.34 -24.93
C LEU A 70 -2.64 -21.81 -25.16
N GLU A 71 -3.29 -22.46 -24.19
CA GLU A 71 -3.76 -23.85 -24.33
C GLU A 71 -4.82 -23.99 -25.43
N GLN A 72 -5.66 -22.98 -25.60
CA GLN A 72 -6.63 -22.86 -26.68
C GLN A 72 -6.00 -22.45 -28.03
N ARG A 73 -4.68 -22.23 -28.07
CA ARG A 73 -3.92 -21.74 -29.25
C ARG A 73 -4.35 -20.36 -29.74
N ASN A 74 -4.96 -19.55 -28.86
CA ASN A 74 -5.30 -18.16 -29.11
C ASN A 74 -4.12 -17.24 -28.76
N PHE A 75 -3.00 -17.35 -29.48
CA PHE A 75 -1.76 -16.63 -29.16
C PHE A 75 -1.93 -15.10 -29.08
N GLY A 76 -2.80 -14.52 -29.92
CA GLY A 76 -3.10 -13.08 -29.88
C GLY A 76 -3.80 -12.63 -28.59
N ASN A 77 -4.76 -13.43 -28.11
CA ASN A 77 -5.41 -13.16 -26.82
C ASN A 77 -4.45 -13.41 -25.67
N ALA A 78 -3.65 -14.48 -25.74
CA ALA A 78 -2.65 -14.79 -24.72
C ALA A 78 -1.65 -13.62 -24.55
N ASN A 79 -1.14 -13.06 -25.64
CA ASN A 79 -0.31 -11.85 -25.62
C ASN A 79 -1.06 -10.61 -25.08
N THR A 80 -2.35 -10.48 -25.41
CA THR A 80 -3.17 -9.40 -24.85
C THR A 80 -3.28 -9.50 -23.33
N GLN A 81 -3.54 -10.71 -22.80
CA GLN A 81 -3.57 -10.94 -21.36
C GLN A 81 -2.19 -10.71 -20.73
N LEU A 82 -1.10 -11.14 -21.37
CA LEU A 82 0.25 -10.92 -20.87
C LEU A 82 0.60 -9.43 -20.75
N ARG A 83 0.23 -8.63 -21.77
CA ARG A 83 0.38 -7.16 -21.72
C ARG A 83 -0.47 -6.54 -20.61
N LEU A 84 -1.72 -6.98 -20.43
CA LEU A 84 -2.57 -6.50 -19.33
C LEU A 84 -1.96 -6.82 -17.97
N ALA A 85 -1.42 -8.04 -17.80
CA ALA A 85 -0.72 -8.44 -16.58
C ALA A 85 0.50 -7.54 -16.32
N SER A 86 1.28 -7.23 -17.36
CA SER A 86 2.41 -6.29 -17.29
C SER A 86 1.97 -4.87 -16.91
N GLU A 87 0.90 -4.36 -17.52
CA GLU A 87 0.37 -3.03 -17.22
C GLU A 87 -0.15 -2.92 -15.79
N THR A 88 -0.82 -3.96 -15.28
CA THR A 88 -1.26 -4.01 -13.89
C THR A 88 -0.07 -4.11 -12.95
N LEU A 89 0.89 -5.01 -13.21
CA LEU A 89 2.09 -5.15 -12.40
C LEU A 89 2.89 -3.84 -12.35
N GLY A 90 2.96 -3.11 -13.47
CA GLY A 90 3.65 -1.83 -13.59
C GLY A 90 3.17 -0.75 -12.62
N LYS A 91 1.90 -0.82 -12.18
CA LYS A 91 1.28 0.14 -11.25
C LYS A 91 1.52 -0.18 -9.77
N ILE A 92 2.02 -1.38 -9.46
CA ILE A 92 2.26 -1.80 -8.08
C ILE A 92 3.56 -1.16 -7.60
N GLU A 93 3.48 -0.35 -6.54
CA GLU A 93 4.64 0.28 -5.92
C GLU A 93 5.06 -0.41 -4.61
N LEU A 94 4.12 -1.06 -3.93
CA LEU A 94 4.37 -1.73 -2.66
C LEU A 94 4.81 -3.19 -2.91
N SER A 95 6.02 -3.51 -2.47
CA SER A 95 6.61 -4.85 -2.55
C SER A 95 7.51 -5.09 -1.34
N LYS A 96 7.58 -6.35 -0.89
CA LYS A 96 8.58 -6.77 0.10
C LYS A 96 10.01 -6.78 -0.46
N ASP A 97 10.13 -6.89 -1.79
CA ASP A 97 11.40 -6.84 -2.52
C ASP A 97 11.22 -5.96 -3.77
N PRO A 98 11.52 -4.66 -3.67
CA PRO A 98 11.40 -3.71 -4.79
C PRO A 98 12.33 -4.05 -5.96
N THR A 99 13.50 -4.64 -5.71
CA THR A 99 14.46 -4.99 -6.77
C THR A 99 13.93 -6.14 -7.62
N THR A 100 13.42 -7.18 -6.97
CA THR A 100 12.79 -8.31 -7.68
C THR A 100 11.51 -7.86 -8.39
N LEU A 101 10.71 -6.98 -7.79
CA LEU A 101 9.55 -6.39 -8.47
C LEU A 101 9.96 -5.61 -9.73
N ALA A 102 10.99 -4.76 -9.66
CA ALA A 102 11.45 -3.99 -10.81
C ALA A 102 11.95 -4.88 -11.94
N LYS A 103 12.68 -5.96 -11.61
CA LYS A 103 13.11 -6.96 -12.57
C LYS A 103 11.92 -7.66 -13.21
N LEU A 104 10.94 -8.09 -12.42
CA LEU A 104 9.76 -8.77 -12.92
C LEU A 104 8.89 -7.86 -13.81
N LYS A 105 8.77 -6.57 -13.48
CA LYS A 105 8.12 -5.57 -14.34
C LYS A 105 8.80 -5.52 -15.72
N GLN A 106 10.14 -5.54 -15.78
CA GLN A 106 10.86 -5.54 -17.04
C GLN A 106 10.73 -6.87 -17.80
N GLU A 107 10.86 -8.00 -17.12
CA GLU A 107 10.71 -9.32 -17.75
C GLU A 107 9.33 -9.49 -18.36
N LEU A 108 8.27 -9.14 -17.61
CA LEU A 108 6.89 -9.28 -18.08
C LEU A 108 6.54 -8.30 -19.20
N ALA A 109 7.11 -7.09 -19.18
CA ALA A 109 6.92 -6.11 -20.25
C ALA A 109 7.56 -6.53 -21.58
N ASN A 110 8.60 -7.36 -21.53
CA ASN A 110 9.29 -7.88 -22.71
C ASN A 110 8.86 -9.31 -23.07
N ALA A 111 7.98 -9.93 -22.28
CA ALA A 111 7.52 -11.28 -22.52
C ALA A 111 6.55 -11.31 -23.71
N GLU A 112 6.78 -12.24 -24.63
CA GLU A 112 5.93 -12.46 -25.79
C GLU A 112 5.68 -13.95 -25.98
N ILE A 113 4.42 -14.28 -26.28
CA ILE A 113 4.00 -15.63 -26.63
C ILE A 113 4.11 -15.79 -28.14
N ASN A 114 4.88 -16.79 -28.57
CA ASN A 114 5.14 -17.07 -29.97
C ASN A 114 4.65 -18.48 -30.36
N PHE A 115 3.93 -18.57 -31.48
CA PHE A 115 3.39 -19.83 -31.99
C PHE A 115 4.49 -20.85 -32.38
N ALA A 116 5.69 -20.37 -32.71
CA ALA A 116 6.83 -21.20 -33.11
C ALA A 116 7.58 -21.80 -31.91
N VAL A 117 7.32 -21.30 -30.69
CA VAL A 117 7.95 -21.78 -29.45
C VAL A 117 7.07 -22.85 -28.81
N ASN A 118 7.68 -23.80 -28.11
CA ASN A 118 6.95 -24.88 -27.43
C ASN A 118 5.94 -24.29 -26.40
N PRO A 119 4.63 -24.59 -26.52
CA PRO A 119 3.62 -24.09 -25.59
C PRO A 119 3.87 -24.52 -24.13
N VAL A 120 4.46 -25.69 -23.91
CA VAL A 120 4.78 -26.19 -22.55
C VAL A 120 5.85 -25.33 -21.90
N GLU A 121 6.85 -24.86 -22.65
CA GLU A 121 7.90 -23.98 -22.15
C GLU A 121 7.35 -22.58 -21.83
N GLN A 122 6.50 -22.05 -22.70
CA GLN A 122 5.83 -20.77 -22.48
C GLN A 122 4.88 -20.81 -21.27
N ARG A 123 4.17 -21.91 -21.05
CA ARG A 123 3.38 -22.13 -19.85
C ARG A 123 4.24 -22.18 -18.58
N LYS A 124 5.39 -22.89 -18.62
CA LYS A 124 6.33 -22.92 -17.49
C LYS A 124 6.86 -21.52 -17.16
N LEU A 125 7.15 -20.71 -18.17
CA LEU A 125 7.56 -19.32 -17.97
C LEU A 125 6.48 -18.51 -17.23
N MET A 126 5.22 -18.60 -17.69
CA MET A 126 4.09 -17.92 -17.04
C MET A 126 3.83 -18.40 -15.59
N LEU A 127 3.99 -19.70 -15.33
CA LEU A 127 3.92 -20.24 -13.96
C LEU A 127 5.05 -19.66 -13.08
N GLY A 128 6.27 -19.58 -13.63
CA GLY A 128 7.40 -18.97 -12.92
C GLY A 128 7.17 -17.50 -12.59
N TYR A 129 6.50 -16.73 -13.46
CA TYR A 129 6.08 -15.36 -13.12
C TYR A 129 5.06 -15.34 -11.99
N SER A 130 4.07 -16.24 -11.99
CA SER A 130 3.07 -16.33 -10.92
C SER A 130 3.70 -16.65 -9.55
N GLU A 131 4.67 -17.56 -9.52
CA GLU A 131 5.43 -17.91 -8.32
C GLU A 131 6.24 -16.72 -7.79
N GLN A 132 6.93 -16.00 -8.69
CA GLN A 132 7.66 -14.78 -8.34
C GLN A 132 6.72 -13.70 -7.80
N ILE A 133 5.55 -13.50 -8.42
CA ILE A 133 4.52 -12.56 -7.92
C ILE A 133 4.07 -12.94 -6.51
N ASN A 134 3.80 -14.22 -6.28
CA ASN A 134 3.37 -14.69 -4.96
C ASN A 134 4.45 -14.44 -3.90
N ALA A 135 5.72 -14.56 -4.30
CA ALA A 135 6.84 -14.23 -3.46
C ALA A 135 6.99 -12.72 -3.21
N LEU A 136 6.29 -11.81 -3.90
CA LEU A 136 6.40 -10.35 -3.68
C LEU A 136 5.30 -9.75 -2.79
N LEU A 137 4.29 -10.53 -2.45
CA LEU A 137 3.16 -10.10 -1.62
C LEU A 137 3.64 -9.55 -0.26
N PRO A 138 3.25 -8.31 0.11
CA PRO A 138 3.53 -7.76 1.44
C PRO A 138 2.67 -8.44 2.51
N GLU A 139 3.29 -8.79 3.64
CA GLU A 139 2.67 -9.37 4.85
C GLU A 139 1.64 -8.47 5.52
#